data_AF-A0A8T7AFR0-F1
#
_entry.id   AF-A0A8T7AFR0-F1
#
_cell.length_a   1.000
_cell.length_b   1.000
_cell.length_c   1.000
_cell.angle_alpha   90.00
_cell.angle_beta   90.00
_cell.angle_gamma   90.00
#
_symmetry.space_group_name_H-M   'P 1'
#
loop_
_entity.id
_entity.type
_entity.pdbx_description
1 polymer ?
#
loop_
_entity_poly.entity_id
_entity_poly.type
_entity_poly.pdbx_seq_one_letter_code
_entity_poly.pdbx_strand_id
1 'polypeptide(L)'
;MTYFEYQGGSLHAEQVPLTEIAAQFGTPCYVYSRAAFEQQWQTLNSAFGDHPHIICYAVKANSNLAVLNILARLGSGFDIVSAGELRRVILAGGDPAKVVYSGVAKSREELAYVINNNIRCINVESIAELERVQEIAGKIGVSANIALRVNPDVDAETHPYIATGLEQSKFGIAMSEALQTYRLAAAMPNINLYGIACHIGSQITKLSPFSDAVKRVVAMVGQLSAEGINLQQVDLGGGLGIDYQGETLPSANAYVKALLGELQAAEINLPVAIEPGRYIAGNSGLLLTRIEYLKHHASKSFAVVDAGMNDLLRPSLYQAFHDIVSVEQNSQQALHTFDVVGPVCE
;
A
#
# COMPACT_ATOMS: atom_id res chain seq x y z
N MET A 1 19.26 -1.42 9.78
CA MET A 1 19.05 -2.26 10.97
C MET A 1 17.89 -3.16 10.66
N THR A 2 18.08 -4.45 10.88
CA THR A 2 17.00 -5.44 10.76
C THR A 2 16.33 -5.52 12.12
N TYR A 3 15.01 -5.36 12.19
CA TYR A 3 14.30 -5.43 13.47
C TYR A 3 14.05 -6.86 13.94
N PHE A 4 14.56 -7.81 13.16
CA PHE A 4 14.58 -9.22 13.43
C PHE A 4 16.02 -9.70 13.24
N GLU A 5 16.74 -9.90 14.35
CA GLU A 5 18.18 -10.20 14.35
C GLU A 5 18.49 -11.33 15.33
N TYR A 6 19.50 -12.13 15.00
CA TYR A 6 19.99 -13.15 15.92
C TYR A 6 20.89 -12.50 16.98
N GLN A 7 20.58 -12.77 18.25
CA GLN A 7 21.43 -12.42 19.39
C GLN A 7 21.78 -13.71 20.13
N GLY A 8 23.07 -14.06 20.18
CA GLY A 8 23.51 -15.31 20.79
C GLY A 8 22.94 -16.58 20.11
N GLY A 9 22.58 -16.50 18.83
CA GLY A 9 22.00 -17.63 18.07
C GLY A 9 20.48 -17.77 18.18
N SER A 10 19.79 -16.90 18.96
CA SER A 10 18.33 -16.86 19.05
C SER A 10 17.79 -15.64 18.29
N LEU A 11 16.75 -15.82 17.46
CA LEU A 11 16.13 -14.75 16.69
C LEU A 11 15.25 -13.89 17.61
N HIS A 12 15.47 -12.58 17.57
CA HIS A 12 14.72 -11.61 18.38
C HIS A 12 13.82 -10.76 17.50
N ALA A 13 12.66 -10.36 18.02
CA ALA A 13 11.92 -9.20 17.53
C ALA A 13 12.29 -8.01 18.41
N GLU A 14 13.00 -7.04 17.85
CA GLU A 14 13.67 -5.99 18.62
C GLU A 14 14.53 -6.60 19.73
N GLN A 15 14.20 -6.36 21.00
CA GLN A 15 14.94 -6.87 22.15
C GLN A 15 14.33 -8.13 22.79
N VAL A 16 13.28 -8.71 22.19
CA VAL A 16 12.55 -9.85 22.76
C VAL A 16 12.83 -11.13 21.95
N PRO A 17 13.33 -12.21 22.56
CA PRO A 17 13.50 -13.49 21.87
C PRO A 17 12.16 -14.02 21.35
N LEU A 18 12.12 -14.50 20.11
CA LEU A 18 10.89 -15.07 19.54
C LEU A 18 10.44 -16.33 20.29
N THR A 19 11.36 -17.05 20.94
CA THR A 19 11.04 -18.19 21.82
C THR A 19 10.17 -17.78 23.00
N GLU A 20 10.42 -16.61 23.60
CA GLU A 20 9.59 -16.07 24.69
C GLU A 20 8.21 -15.68 24.19
N ILE A 21 8.12 -15.06 23.01
CA ILE A 21 6.85 -14.71 22.37
C ILE A 21 6.03 -15.98 22.09
N ALA A 22 6.65 -17.02 21.52
CA ALA A 22 5.98 -18.30 21.29
C ALA A 22 5.54 -18.98 22.59
N ALA A 23 6.32 -18.89 23.66
CA ALA A 23 5.97 -19.47 24.96
C ALA A 23 4.78 -18.76 25.60
N GLN A 24 4.70 -17.43 25.48
CA GLN A 24 3.65 -16.63 26.08
C GLN A 24 2.34 -16.65 25.28
N PHE A 25 2.42 -16.52 23.95
CA PHE A 25 1.25 -16.31 23.09
C PHE A 25 0.88 -17.54 22.24
N GLY A 26 1.75 -18.55 22.17
CA GLY A 26 1.57 -19.71 21.30
C GLY A 26 1.90 -19.45 19.83
N THR A 27 1.73 -20.49 19.03
CA THR A 27 1.90 -20.49 17.57
C THR A 27 0.66 -21.12 16.91
N PRO A 28 0.34 -20.76 15.65
CA PRO A 28 0.99 -19.72 14.85
C PRO A 28 0.66 -18.30 15.37
N CYS A 29 1.62 -17.37 15.31
CA CYS A 29 1.37 -15.98 15.70
C CYS A 29 2.12 -14.98 14.81
N TYR A 30 1.44 -13.90 14.42
CA TYR A 30 2.09 -12.77 13.78
C TYR A 30 2.81 -11.92 14.82
N VAL A 31 4.09 -11.63 14.56
CA VAL A 31 4.93 -10.76 15.39
C VAL A 31 5.29 -9.54 14.58
N TYR A 32 5.03 -8.35 15.12
CA TYR A 32 5.30 -7.08 14.47
C TYR A 32 6.31 -6.27 15.27
N SER A 33 7.30 -5.67 14.59
CA SER A 33 8.18 -4.67 15.20
C SER A 33 7.56 -3.29 15.04
N ARG A 34 7.33 -2.61 16.17
CA ARG A 34 6.88 -1.22 16.17
C ARG A 34 7.96 -0.31 15.58
N ALA A 35 9.21 -0.54 15.98
CA ALA A 35 10.33 0.27 15.51
C ALA A 35 10.49 0.18 13.98
N ALA A 36 10.22 -0.98 13.36
CA ALA A 36 10.19 -1.14 11.91
C ALA A 36 9.12 -0.29 11.23
N PHE A 37 7.88 -0.31 11.74
CA PHE A 37 6.82 0.56 11.21
C PHE A 37 7.20 2.04 11.29
N GLU A 38 7.72 2.48 12.44
CA GLU A 38 8.13 3.87 12.66
C GLU A 38 9.28 4.27 11.73
N GLN A 39 10.34 3.47 11.63
CA GLN A 39 11.50 3.79 10.79
C GLN A 39 11.15 3.78 9.30
N GLN A 40 10.35 2.82 8.81
CA GLN A 40 10.01 2.75 7.40
C GLN A 40 9.16 3.95 6.98
N TRP A 41 8.20 4.35 7.82
CA TRP A 41 7.42 5.56 7.59
C TRP A 41 8.29 6.82 7.63
N GLN A 42 9.16 6.95 8.65
CA GLN A 42 10.06 8.11 8.80
C GLN A 42 11.06 8.22 7.65
N THR A 43 11.62 7.10 7.20
CA THR A 43 12.57 7.05 6.08
C THR A 43 11.95 7.63 4.81
N LEU A 44 10.68 7.29 4.56
CA LEU A 44 9.95 7.80 3.41
C LEU A 44 9.54 9.26 3.59
N ASN A 45 9.07 9.64 4.78
CA ASN A 45 8.68 11.02 5.10
C ASN A 45 9.88 11.98 4.98
N SER A 46 11.03 11.61 5.54
CA SER A 46 12.25 12.43 5.45
C SER A 46 12.80 12.55 4.03
N ALA A 47 12.53 11.58 3.14
CA ALA A 47 12.99 11.62 1.76
C ALA A 47 12.36 12.76 0.93
N PHE A 48 11.20 13.28 1.33
CA PHE A 48 10.57 14.44 0.70
C PHE A 48 11.19 15.79 1.09
N GLY A 49 11.98 15.85 2.16
CA GLY A 49 12.52 17.10 2.67
C GLY A 49 11.42 18.13 2.91
N ASP A 50 11.58 19.33 2.35
CA ASP A 50 10.63 20.44 2.49
C ASP A 50 9.49 20.43 1.45
N HIS A 51 9.48 19.48 0.51
CA HIS A 51 8.41 19.41 -0.49
C HIS A 51 7.08 19.08 0.22
N PRO A 52 5.98 19.85 -0.01
CA PRO A 52 4.70 19.57 0.59
C PRO A 52 4.19 18.18 0.22
N HIS A 53 3.97 17.31 1.21
CA HIS A 53 3.56 15.95 0.93
C HIS A 53 2.68 15.35 2.04
N ILE A 54 2.05 14.22 1.71
CA ILE A 54 1.36 13.37 2.66
C ILE A 54 1.59 11.90 2.31
N ILE A 55 1.91 11.10 3.33
CA ILE A 55 1.97 9.65 3.21
C ILE A 55 0.62 9.09 3.63
N CYS A 56 -0.11 8.50 2.68
CA CYS A 56 -1.38 7.84 2.89
C CYS A 56 -1.14 6.33 3.05
N TYR A 57 -0.87 5.84 4.27
CA TYR A 57 -0.63 4.41 4.47
C TYR A 57 -1.80 3.56 3.95
N ALA A 58 -1.51 2.63 3.04
CA ALA A 58 -2.52 1.78 2.43
C ALA A 58 -3.00 0.71 3.42
N VAL A 59 -4.19 0.93 4.01
CA VAL A 59 -4.75 0.13 5.11
C VAL A 59 -4.92 -1.34 4.74
N LYS A 60 -5.18 -1.63 3.46
CA LYS A 60 -5.25 -2.97 2.86
C LYS A 60 -3.99 -3.83 3.10
N ALA A 61 -2.84 -3.23 3.40
CA ALA A 61 -1.62 -3.97 3.71
C ALA A 61 -1.61 -4.58 5.12
N ASN A 62 -2.08 -3.84 6.13
CA ASN A 62 -2.29 -4.31 7.49
C ASN A 62 -3.25 -3.35 8.23
N SER A 63 -4.46 -3.82 8.52
CA SER A 63 -5.54 -3.02 9.12
C SER A 63 -5.67 -3.22 10.64
N ASN A 64 -4.63 -3.74 11.29
CA ASN A 64 -4.57 -3.87 12.74
C ASN A 64 -4.63 -2.48 13.41
N LEU A 65 -5.51 -2.31 14.41
CA LEU A 65 -5.75 -1.02 15.05
C LEU A 65 -4.50 -0.44 15.73
N ALA A 66 -3.63 -1.28 16.29
CA ALA A 66 -2.39 -0.82 16.92
C ALA A 66 -1.39 -0.30 15.88
N VAL A 67 -1.27 -0.98 14.73
CA VAL A 67 -0.43 -0.52 13.60
C VAL A 67 -0.93 0.81 13.08
N LEU A 68 -2.24 0.92 12.82
CA LEU A 68 -2.85 2.18 12.37
C LEU A 68 -2.65 3.31 13.40
N ASN A 69 -2.74 3.00 14.70
CA ASN A 69 -2.52 4.00 15.75
C ASN A 69 -1.07 4.49 15.79
N ILE A 70 -0.09 3.60 15.66
CA ILE A 70 1.33 3.98 15.57
C ILE A 70 1.54 4.96 14.41
N LEU A 71 1.03 4.64 13.22
CA LEU A 71 1.18 5.49 12.04
C LEU A 71 0.42 6.81 12.15
N ALA A 72 -0.78 6.81 12.75
CA ALA A 72 -1.54 8.02 13.02
C ALA A 72 -0.77 8.98 13.94
N ARG A 73 -0.11 8.45 14.98
CA ARG A 73 0.72 9.24 15.92
C ARG A 73 1.97 9.84 15.27
N LEU A 74 2.49 9.23 14.21
CA LEU A 74 3.58 9.80 13.40
C LEU A 74 3.09 10.92 12.46
N GLY A 75 1.77 11.06 12.29
CA GLY A 75 1.17 12.09 11.44
C GLY A 75 0.74 11.59 10.05
N SER A 76 0.78 10.28 9.81
CA SER A 76 0.36 9.64 8.55
C SER A 76 -1.08 10.00 8.19
N GLY A 77 -1.34 10.12 6.89
CA GLY A 77 -2.66 9.89 6.30
C GLY A 77 -2.89 8.40 6.02
N PHE A 78 -4.03 8.09 5.39
CA PHE A 78 -4.40 6.71 5.06
C PHE A 78 -5.09 6.59 3.70
N ASP A 79 -4.70 5.59 2.91
CA ASP A 79 -5.47 5.12 1.74
C ASP A 79 -6.38 3.98 2.19
N ILE A 80 -7.68 4.17 2.03
CA ILE A 80 -8.71 3.17 2.33
C ILE A 80 -9.34 2.65 1.04
N VAL A 81 -9.85 1.43 1.07
CA VAL A 81 -10.63 0.82 -0.01
C VAL A 81 -12.04 0.40 0.43
N SER A 82 -12.44 0.73 1.66
CA SER A 82 -13.82 0.53 2.15
C SER A 82 -14.17 1.44 3.32
N ALA A 83 -15.46 1.62 3.61
CA ALA A 83 -15.87 2.29 4.84
C ALA A 83 -15.54 1.50 6.12
N GLY A 84 -15.29 0.19 6.01
CA GLY A 84 -14.79 -0.62 7.12
C GLY A 84 -13.38 -0.17 7.55
N GLU A 85 -12.53 0.14 6.57
CA GLU A 85 -11.19 0.68 6.83
C GLU A 85 -11.24 2.11 7.37
N LEU A 86 -12.14 2.98 6.87
CA LEU A 86 -12.32 4.31 7.48
C LEU A 86 -12.69 4.21 8.97
N ARG A 87 -13.60 3.30 9.32
CA ARG A 87 -13.98 3.06 10.73
C ARG A 87 -12.77 2.64 11.57
N ARG A 88 -11.90 1.78 11.03
CA ARG A 88 -10.66 1.37 11.71
C ARG A 88 -9.68 2.53 11.86
N VAL A 89 -9.51 3.35 10.83
CA VAL A 89 -8.65 4.55 10.88
C VAL A 89 -9.13 5.51 11.97
N ILE A 90 -10.41 5.84 12.00
CA ILE A 90 -11.01 6.71 13.02
C ILE A 90 -10.83 6.11 14.42
N LEU A 91 -11.13 4.81 14.59
CA LEU A 91 -10.99 4.12 15.87
C LEU A 91 -9.52 4.08 16.35
N ALA A 92 -8.57 4.00 15.42
CA ALA A 92 -7.15 4.06 15.72
C ALA A 92 -6.62 5.49 15.98
N GLY A 93 -7.48 6.51 15.91
CA GLY A 93 -7.12 7.91 16.13
C GLY A 93 -6.50 8.60 14.92
N GLY A 94 -6.68 8.05 13.71
CA GLY A 94 -6.32 8.70 12.46
C GLY A 94 -7.27 9.83 12.12
N ASP A 95 -6.74 10.89 11.50
CA ASP A 95 -7.50 12.06 11.08
C ASP A 95 -8.20 11.81 9.72
N PRO A 96 -9.54 11.82 9.64
CA PRO A 96 -10.26 11.68 8.37
C PRO A 96 -9.83 12.69 7.30
N ALA A 97 -9.45 13.91 7.67
CA ALA A 97 -9.02 14.95 6.73
C ALA A 97 -7.68 14.61 6.02
N LYS A 98 -7.02 13.52 6.44
CA LYS A 98 -5.82 12.93 5.83
C LYS A 98 -6.10 11.60 5.12
N VAL A 99 -7.37 11.24 4.92
CA VAL A 99 -7.77 9.97 4.29
C VAL A 99 -8.13 10.17 2.83
N VAL A 100 -7.56 9.34 1.95
CA VAL A 100 -8.00 9.18 0.56
C VAL A 100 -8.78 7.87 0.41
N TYR A 101 -9.85 7.87 -0.39
CA TYR A 101 -10.69 6.68 -0.60
C TYR A 101 -10.59 6.17 -2.04
N SER A 102 -9.87 5.06 -2.21
CA SER A 102 -9.69 4.33 -3.46
C SER A 102 -10.69 3.18 -3.63
N GLY A 103 -10.76 2.56 -4.81
CA GLY A 103 -11.54 1.33 -5.05
C GLY A 103 -12.66 1.50 -6.08
N VAL A 104 -12.89 0.45 -6.88
CA VAL A 104 -13.71 0.51 -8.11
C VAL A 104 -15.22 0.35 -7.91
N ALA A 105 -15.65 -0.02 -6.71
CA ALA A 105 -17.04 -0.45 -6.45
C ALA A 105 -17.65 0.22 -5.21
N LYS A 106 -17.34 1.51 -4.99
CA LYS A 106 -17.82 2.26 -3.82
C LYS A 106 -19.35 2.29 -3.79
N SER A 107 -19.93 1.73 -2.74
CA SER A 107 -21.39 1.71 -2.55
C SER A 107 -21.93 3.09 -2.18
N ARG A 108 -23.25 3.30 -2.31
CA ARG A 108 -23.88 4.58 -1.94
C ARG A 108 -23.75 4.83 -0.44
N GLU A 109 -23.85 3.77 0.35
CA GLU A 109 -23.71 3.80 1.81
C GLU A 109 -22.29 4.17 2.22
N GLU A 110 -21.28 3.60 1.57
CA GLU A 110 -19.88 3.94 1.83
C GLU A 110 -19.56 5.39 1.43
N LEU A 111 -20.01 5.83 0.25
CA LEU A 111 -19.83 7.21 -0.20
C LEU A 111 -20.48 8.21 0.76
N ALA A 112 -21.72 7.97 1.18
CA ALA A 112 -22.38 8.82 2.17
C ALA A 112 -21.61 8.83 3.49
N TYR A 113 -21.10 7.68 3.94
CA TYR A 113 -20.32 7.60 5.17
C TYR A 113 -19.01 8.39 5.08
N VAL A 114 -18.24 8.24 4.00
CA VAL A 114 -16.96 8.96 3.86
C VAL A 114 -17.14 10.47 3.68
N ILE A 115 -18.19 10.90 2.96
CA ILE A 115 -18.50 12.33 2.76
C ILE A 115 -18.89 12.97 4.09
N ASN A 116 -19.73 12.31 4.90
CA ASN A 116 -20.11 12.80 6.23
C ASN A 116 -18.92 12.86 7.21
N ASN A 117 -17.87 12.07 6.99
CA ASN A 117 -16.64 12.11 7.78
C ASN A 117 -15.61 13.12 7.23
N ASN A 118 -15.95 13.89 6.20
CA ASN A 118 -15.11 14.94 5.63
C ASN A 118 -13.68 14.45 5.30
N ILE A 119 -13.60 13.32 4.60
CA ILE A 119 -12.29 12.79 4.19
C ILE A 119 -11.58 13.72 3.21
N ARG A 120 -10.25 13.58 3.10
CA ARG A 120 -9.42 14.44 2.23
C ARG A 120 -9.91 14.46 0.79
N CYS A 121 -10.09 13.27 0.21
CA CYS A 121 -10.33 13.09 -1.21
C CYS A 121 -10.93 11.72 -1.52
N ILE A 122 -11.87 11.64 -2.46
CA ILE A 122 -12.33 10.38 -3.07
C ILE A 122 -11.60 10.20 -4.40
N ASN A 123 -10.85 9.11 -4.54
CA ASN A 123 -10.20 8.72 -5.80
C ASN A 123 -11.24 8.02 -6.69
N VAL A 124 -11.91 8.79 -7.53
CA VAL A 124 -12.99 8.34 -8.42
C VAL A 124 -12.43 7.52 -9.57
N GLU A 125 -13.01 6.35 -9.82
CA GLU A 125 -12.49 5.37 -10.78
C GLU A 125 -13.34 5.27 -12.06
N SER A 126 -14.50 5.92 -12.13
CA SER A 126 -15.35 5.92 -13.32
C SER A 126 -16.31 7.12 -13.36
N ILE A 127 -16.87 7.43 -14.53
CA ILE A 127 -17.92 8.43 -14.70
C ILE A 127 -19.18 8.07 -13.89
N ALA A 128 -19.57 6.79 -13.85
CA ALA A 128 -20.72 6.34 -13.08
C ALA A 128 -20.52 6.55 -11.57
N GLU A 129 -19.29 6.42 -11.08
CA GLU A 129 -18.95 6.75 -9.70
C GLU A 129 -18.97 8.27 -9.48
N LEU A 130 -18.43 9.07 -10.40
CA LEU A 130 -18.48 10.54 -10.34
C LEU A 130 -19.92 11.05 -10.18
N GLU A 131 -20.84 10.57 -11.03
CA GLU A 131 -22.27 10.93 -10.96
C GLU A 131 -22.88 10.55 -9.61
N ARG A 132 -22.51 9.38 -9.08
CA ARG A 132 -22.97 8.92 -7.77
C ARG A 132 -22.45 9.81 -6.64
N VAL A 133 -21.18 10.22 -6.67
CA VAL A 133 -20.61 11.15 -5.69
C VAL A 133 -21.35 12.49 -5.76
N GLN A 134 -21.54 13.05 -6.96
CA GLN A 134 -22.28 14.29 -7.19
C GLN A 134 -23.71 14.24 -6.61
N GLU A 135 -24.43 13.13 -6.81
CA GLU A 135 -25.79 12.93 -6.28
C GLU A 135 -25.79 12.89 -4.74
N ILE A 136 -24.87 12.12 -4.14
CA ILE A 136 -24.81 11.92 -2.69
C ILE A 136 -24.36 13.19 -1.97
N ALA A 137 -23.30 13.85 -2.47
CA ALA A 137 -22.81 15.12 -1.95
C ALA A 137 -23.93 16.19 -1.98
N GLY A 138 -24.70 16.25 -3.07
CA GLY A 138 -25.87 17.11 -3.18
C GLY A 138 -26.97 16.83 -2.15
N LYS A 139 -27.25 15.55 -1.85
CA LYS A 139 -28.22 15.18 -0.80
C LYS A 139 -27.75 15.56 0.60
N ILE A 140 -26.44 15.52 0.84
CA ILE A 140 -25.83 15.90 2.13
C ILE A 140 -25.72 17.43 2.25
N GLY A 141 -25.64 18.14 1.12
CA GLY A 141 -25.50 19.60 1.07
C GLY A 141 -24.05 20.06 1.17
N VAL A 142 -23.10 19.28 0.64
CA VAL A 142 -21.66 19.59 0.61
C VAL A 142 -21.10 19.43 -0.80
N SER A 143 -19.92 19.99 -1.05
CA SER A 143 -19.12 19.67 -2.23
C SER A 143 -18.03 18.67 -1.84
N ALA A 144 -18.01 17.51 -2.51
CA ALA A 144 -17.05 16.46 -2.20
C ALA A 144 -15.71 16.70 -2.94
N ASN A 145 -14.61 16.62 -2.20
CA ASN A 145 -13.27 16.60 -2.79
C ASN A 145 -13.06 15.30 -3.55
N ILE A 146 -12.78 15.40 -4.85
CA ILE A 146 -12.47 14.23 -5.69
C ILE A 146 -11.15 14.41 -6.43
N ALA A 147 -10.51 13.29 -6.67
CA ALA A 147 -9.48 13.14 -7.69
C ALA A 147 -9.93 12.09 -8.69
N LEU A 148 -9.61 12.28 -9.96
CA LEU A 148 -9.80 11.19 -10.93
C LEU A 148 -8.58 10.29 -10.89
N ARG A 149 -8.80 9.00 -10.63
CA ARG A 149 -7.77 7.98 -10.79
C ARG A 149 -7.60 7.69 -12.27
N VAL A 150 -6.44 8.01 -12.83
CA VAL A 150 -6.12 7.81 -14.25
C VAL A 150 -5.15 6.65 -14.44
N ASN A 151 -5.23 6.02 -15.61
CA ASN A 151 -4.29 4.99 -16.04
C ASN A 151 -3.22 5.61 -16.93
N PRO A 152 -1.98 5.79 -16.45
CA PRO A 152 -0.93 6.38 -17.26
C PRO A 152 -0.43 5.46 -18.38
N ASP A 153 -0.90 4.22 -18.48
CA ASP A 153 -0.49 3.27 -19.52
C ASP A 153 1.04 3.08 -19.53
N VAL A 154 1.54 2.59 -18.39
CA VAL A 154 2.95 2.31 -18.14
C VAL A 154 3.06 0.85 -17.72
N ASP A 155 3.95 0.10 -18.37
CA ASP A 155 4.29 -1.26 -17.94
C ASP A 155 5.20 -1.17 -16.71
N ALA A 156 4.70 -1.65 -15.58
CA ALA A 156 5.47 -1.68 -14.34
C ALA A 156 6.56 -2.77 -14.33
N GLU A 157 6.62 -3.64 -15.36
CA GLU A 157 7.52 -4.79 -15.47
C GLU A 157 7.53 -5.65 -14.18
N THR A 158 6.34 -5.84 -13.58
CA THR A 158 6.16 -6.64 -12.35
C THR A 158 5.53 -7.99 -12.67
N HIS A 159 5.34 -8.84 -11.65
CA HIS A 159 4.72 -10.15 -11.81
C HIS A 159 3.38 -10.05 -12.58
N PRO A 160 3.05 -10.95 -13.54
CA PRO A 160 1.85 -10.84 -14.37
C PRO A 160 0.52 -10.66 -13.60
N TYR A 161 0.38 -11.30 -12.44
CA TYR A 161 -0.80 -11.15 -11.55
C TYR A 161 -0.86 -9.81 -10.78
N ILE A 162 0.22 -9.02 -10.80
CA ILE A 162 0.41 -7.77 -10.04
C ILE A 162 0.57 -6.56 -10.99
N ALA A 163 0.88 -6.82 -12.27
CA ALA A 163 0.90 -5.83 -13.34
C ALA A 163 -0.54 -5.34 -13.65
N THR A 164 -1.07 -4.45 -12.82
CA THR A 164 -2.41 -3.85 -12.97
C THR A 164 -2.50 -2.77 -14.06
N GLY A 165 -1.56 -2.73 -15.01
CA GLY A 165 -1.23 -1.52 -15.77
C GLY A 165 -1.71 -1.41 -17.22
N LEU A 166 -2.19 -2.48 -17.85
CA LEU A 166 -2.53 -2.45 -19.28
C LEU A 166 -4.04 -2.35 -19.45
N GLU A 167 -4.49 -1.52 -20.39
CA GLU A 167 -5.82 -1.19 -20.97
C GLU A 167 -7.07 -2.07 -20.62
N GLN A 168 -6.86 -3.32 -20.20
CA GLN A 168 -7.84 -4.29 -19.70
C GLN A 168 -8.07 -4.25 -18.18
N SER A 169 -7.39 -3.34 -17.47
CA SER A 169 -7.52 -3.17 -16.03
C SER A 169 -8.88 -2.59 -15.65
N LYS A 170 -9.53 -3.15 -14.62
CA LYS A 170 -10.81 -2.63 -14.08
C LYS A 170 -10.69 -1.30 -13.34
N PHE A 171 -9.46 -0.80 -13.19
CA PHE A 171 -9.10 0.34 -12.36
C PHE A 171 -8.94 1.59 -13.22
N GLY A 172 -9.32 2.73 -12.65
CA GLY A 172 -9.09 4.06 -13.23
C GLY A 172 -9.81 4.37 -14.54
N ILE A 173 -9.77 5.65 -14.89
CA ILE A 173 -10.23 6.20 -16.16
C ILE A 173 -9.06 6.18 -17.15
N ALA A 174 -9.33 5.81 -18.41
CA ALA A 174 -8.32 5.85 -19.46
C ALA A 174 -7.78 7.27 -19.64
N MET A 175 -6.46 7.42 -19.86
CA MET A 175 -5.84 8.74 -19.97
C MET A 175 -6.46 9.60 -21.10
N SER A 176 -6.91 8.97 -22.18
CA SER A 176 -7.61 9.62 -23.30
C SER A 176 -8.98 10.20 -22.91
N GLU A 177 -9.64 9.66 -21.89
CA GLU A 177 -10.95 10.08 -21.41
C GLU A 177 -10.86 11.05 -20.22
N ALA A 178 -9.70 11.12 -19.58
CA ALA A 178 -9.50 11.88 -18.34
C ALA A 178 -9.83 13.36 -18.49
N LEU A 179 -9.34 14.03 -19.55
CA LEU A 179 -9.58 15.45 -19.79
C LEU A 179 -11.09 15.75 -19.91
N GLN A 180 -11.81 14.95 -20.68
CA GLN A 180 -13.25 15.13 -20.84
C GLN A 180 -14.01 14.84 -19.54
N THR A 181 -13.54 13.88 -18.74
CA THR A 181 -14.13 13.57 -17.44
C THR A 181 -13.90 14.70 -16.42
N TYR A 182 -12.73 15.35 -16.44
CA TYR A 182 -12.48 16.55 -15.64
C TYR A 182 -13.39 17.71 -16.03
N ARG A 183 -13.59 17.95 -17.34
CA ARG A 183 -14.55 18.98 -17.81
C ARG A 183 -15.97 18.70 -17.33
N LEU A 184 -16.40 17.45 -17.38
CA LEU A 184 -17.70 17.02 -16.85
C LEU A 184 -17.79 17.31 -15.36
N ALA A 185 -16.79 16.89 -14.58
CA ALA A 185 -16.73 17.12 -13.13
C ALA A 185 -16.69 18.61 -12.77
N ALA A 186 -16.00 19.46 -13.54
CA ALA A 186 -15.94 20.91 -13.33
C ALA A 186 -17.31 21.59 -13.46
N ALA A 187 -18.24 21.00 -14.22
CA ALA A 187 -19.61 21.49 -14.37
C ALA A 187 -20.56 21.01 -13.26
N MET A 188 -20.11 20.14 -12.35
CA MET A 188 -20.94 19.54 -11.30
C MET A 188 -20.88 20.38 -10.01
N PRO A 189 -22.02 20.88 -9.49
CA PRO A 189 -22.03 21.85 -8.38
C PRO A 189 -21.62 21.29 -7.02
N ASN A 190 -21.67 19.96 -6.83
CA ASN A 190 -21.32 19.30 -5.57
C ASN A 190 -19.99 18.53 -5.66
N ILE A 191 -19.16 18.87 -6.65
CA ILE A 191 -17.83 18.32 -6.85
C ILE A 191 -16.79 19.44 -6.71
N ASN A 192 -15.75 19.17 -5.92
CA ASN A 192 -14.54 19.96 -5.88
C ASN A 192 -13.40 19.16 -6.50
N LEU A 193 -12.86 19.64 -7.62
CA LEU A 193 -11.73 19.04 -8.31
C LEU A 193 -10.44 19.24 -7.51
N TYR A 194 -10.17 18.29 -6.62
CA TYR A 194 -9.09 18.37 -5.65
C TYR A 194 -7.74 17.94 -6.23
N GLY A 195 -7.71 16.87 -7.02
CA GLY A 195 -6.45 16.32 -7.50
C GLY A 195 -6.59 15.36 -8.67
N ILE A 196 -5.47 14.73 -9.01
CA ILE A 196 -5.34 13.61 -9.95
C ILE A 196 -4.63 12.48 -9.23
N ALA A 197 -5.08 11.25 -9.44
CA ALA A 197 -4.51 10.07 -8.80
C ALA A 197 -4.03 9.05 -9.83
N CYS A 198 -2.99 8.29 -9.53
CA CYS A 198 -2.64 7.09 -10.28
C CYS A 198 -2.06 6.01 -9.35
N HIS A 199 -2.14 4.75 -9.79
CA HIS A 199 -1.46 3.65 -9.11
C HIS A 199 -1.08 2.60 -10.15
N ILE A 200 0.21 2.37 -10.31
CA ILE A 200 0.78 1.64 -11.45
C ILE A 200 1.11 0.17 -11.16
N GLY A 201 1.03 -0.27 -9.90
CA GLY A 201 1.26 -1.66 -9.53
C GLY A 201 1.83 -1.85 -8.13
N SER A 202 2.28 -3.07 -7.83
CA SER A 202 2.89 -3.42 -6.54
C SER A 202 4.18 -4.21 -6.75
N GLN A 203 5.10 -4.16 -5.77
CA GLN A 203 6.39 -4.83 -5.84
C GLN A 203 7.25 -4.34 -7.01
N ILE A 204 7.24 -3.02 -7.26
CA ILE A 204 8.04 -2.38 -8.31
C ILE A 204 9.45 -2.12 -7.76
N THR A 205 10.45 -2.71 -8.41
CA THR A 205 11.87 -2.66 -8.00
C THR A 205 12.72 -1.71 -8.86
N LYS A 206 12.11 -1.06 -9.86
CA LYS A 206 12.77 -0.08 -10.75
C LYS A 206 12.13 1.29 -10.59
N LEU A 207 12.91 2.35 -10.82
CA LEU A 207 12.41 3.73 -10.76
C LEU A 207 11.74 4.19 -12.05
N SER A 208 12.13 3.64 -13.21
CA SER A 208 11.62 4.09 -14.50
C SER A 208 10.10 4.06 -14.62
N PRO A 209 9.36 3.03 -14.16
CA PRO A 209 7.90 3.05 -14.27
C PRO A 209 7.25 4.18 -13.49
N PHE A 210 7.83 4.55 -12.34
CA PHE A 210 7.34 5.69 -11.56
C PHE A 210 7.56 7.00 -12.30
N SER A 211 8.78 7.25 -12.82
CA SER A 211 9.07 8.47 -13.59
C SER A 211 8.20 8.58 -14.84
N ASP A 212 8.02 7.49 -15.59
CA ASP A 212 7.17 7.47 -16.80
C ASP A 212 5.70 7.79 -16.47
N ALA A 213 5.19 7.25 -15.35
CA ALA A 213 3.83 7.53 -14.89
C ALA A 213 3.66 8.99 -14.48
N VAL A 214 4.60 9.52 -13.69
CA VAL A 214 4.56 10.92 -13.24
C VAL A 214 4.62 11.86 -14.43
N LYS A 215 5.50 11.61 -15.40
CA LYS A 215 5.62 12.41 -16.63
C LYS A 215 4.29 12.56 -17.38
N ARG A 216 3.49 11.48 -17.43
CA ARG A 216 2.16 11.50 -18.08
C ARG A 216 1.12 12.22 -17.23
N VAL A 217 1.16 12.04 -15.91
CA VAL A 217 0.30 12.76 -14.97
C VAL A 217 0.56 14.27 -15.05
N VAL A 218 1.82 14.72 -15.00
CA VAL A 218 2.16 16.15 -15.07
C VAL A 218 1.76 16.77 -16.42
N ALA A 219 1.85 16.02 -17.52
CA ALA A 219 1.35 16.48 -18.82
C ALA A 219 -0.18 16.71 -18.79
N MET A 220 -0.94 15.81 -18.16
CA MET A 220 -2.39 15.99 -17.96
C MET A 220 -2.68 17.19 -17.04
N VAL A 221 -1.91 17.37 -15.95
CA VAL A 221 -2.05 18.56 -15.08
C VAL A 221 -1.84 19.85 -15.87
N GLY A 222 -0.84 19.90 -16.76
CA GLY A 222 -0.60 21.04 -17.64
C GLY A 222 -1.78 21.34 -18.58
N GLN A 223 -2.39 20.30 -19.16
CA GLN A 223 -3.60 20.45 -20.00
C GLN A 223 -4.78 20.99 -19.20
N LEU A 224 -5.00 20.47 -17.98
CA LEU A 224 -6.06 20.92 -17.09
C LEU A 224 -5.89 22.39 -16.68
N SER A 225 -4.65 22.78 -16.34
CA SER A 225 -4.31 24.17 -15.99
C SER A 225 -4.59 25.13 -17.15
N ALA A 226 -4.27 24.73 -18.39
CA ALA A 226 -4.57 25.52 -19.59
C ALA A 226 -6.08 25.74 -19.81
N GLU A 227 -6.94 24.89 -19.25
CA GLU A 227 -8.41 25.04 -19.25
C GLU A 227 -8.95 25.73 -17.98
N GLY A 228 -8.07 26.22 -17.10
CA GLY A 228 -8.44 26.86 -15.85
C GLY A 228 -8.80 25.90 -14.71
N ILE A 229 -8.56 24.59 -14.89
CA ILE A 229 -8.76 23.57 -13.86
C ILE A 229 -7.46 23.42 -13.06
N ASN A 230 -7.39 24.10 -11.91
CA ASN A 230 -6.23 24.10 -11.04
C ASN A 230 -6.39 23.07 -9.92
N LEU A 231 -5.60 22.00 -9.98
CA LEU A 231 -5.58 20.95 -8.95
C LEU A 231 -4.80 21.40 -7.71
N GLN A 232 -5.08 20.77 -6.57
CA GLN A 232 -4.41 21.03 -5.28
C GLN A 232 -3.41 19.95 -4.87
N GLN A 233 -3.46 18.78 -5.51
CA GLN A 233 -2.59 17.65 -5.18
C GLN A 233 -2.44 16.70 -6.38
N VAL A 234 -1.29 16.04 -6.47
CA VAL A 234 -1.11 14.83 -7.26
C VAL A 234 -0.94 13.64 -6.31
N ASP A 235 -1.70 12.58 -6.52
CA ASP A 235 -1.56 11.31 -5.81
C ASP A 235 -0.88 10.29 -6.74
N LEU A 236 0.33 9.89 -6.35
CA LEU A 236 1.18 9.02 -7.16
C LEU A 236 1.10 7.55 -6.71
N GLY A 237 0.15 7.25 -5.81
CA GLY A 237 -0.16 5.90 -5.37
C GLY A 237 0.99 5.24 -4.62
N GLY A 238 0.85 3.92 -4.42
CA GLY A 238 1.89 3.08 -3.84
C GLY A 238 2.71 2.33 -4.89
N GLY A 239 3.36 1.27 -4.43
CA GLY A 239 3.90 0.22 -5.32
C GLY A 239 5.37 -0.09 -5.12
N LEU A 240 6.10 0.78 -4.44
CA LEU A 240 7.52 0.59 -4.11
C LEU A 240 7.73 -0.79 -3.44
N GLY A 241 8.61 -1.59 -4.04
CA GLY A 241 8.89 -2.96 -3.62
C GLY A 241 9.71 -3.05 -2.33
N ILE A 242 9.77 -4.28 -1.82
CA ILE A 242 10.62 -4.69 -0.69
C ILE A 242 11.44 -5.91 -1.08
N ASP A 243 12.40 -6.29 -0.25
CA ASP A 243 13.28 -7.42 -0.51
C ASP A 243 12.63 -8.66 0.11
N TYR A 244 12.31 -9.65 -0.73
CA TYR A 244 11.86 -10.99 -0.34
C TYR A 244 12.93 -12.06 -0.61
N GLN A 245 13.76 -11.90 -1.65
CA GLN A 245 14.66 -12.93 -2.17
C GLN A 245 16.01 -12.36 -2.68
N GLY A 246 16.46 -11.24 -2.13
CA GLY A 246 17.67 -10.52 -2.56
C GLY A 246 17.42 -9.54 -3.71
N GLU A 247 16.20 -8.97 -3.82
CA GLU A 247 15.92 -7.97 -4.85
C GLU A 247 16.72 -6.68 -4.61
N THR A 248 17.32 -6.14 -5.68
CA THR A 248 17.89 -4.79 -5.65
C THR A 248 16.79 -3.76 -5.66
N LEU A 249 16.67 -2.99 -4.58
CA LEU A 249 15.63 -1.97 -4.42
C LEU A 249 16.21 -0.56 -4.54
N PRO A 250 15.44 0.40 -5.09
CA PRO A 250 15.79 1.79 -4.97
C PRO A 250 15.60 2.26 -3.52
N SER A 251 16.46 3.17 -3.07
CA SER A 251 16.28 3.82 -1.77
C SER A 251 15.05 4.75 -1.78
N ALA A 252 14.50 5.05 -0.60
CA ALA A 252 13.41 6.03 -0.48
C ALA A 252 13.79 7.39 -1.08
N ASN A 253 15.03 7.85 -0.85
CA ASN A 253 15.54 9.09 -1.45
C ASN A 253 15.57 9.03 -2.99
N ALA A 254 16.01 7.91 -3.56
CA ALA A 254 16.03 7.75 -5.02
C ALA A 254 14.61 7.70 -5.59
N TYR A 255 13.69 7.01 -4.91
CA TYR A 255 12.28 6.96 -5.25
C TYR A 255 11.64 8.35 -5.23
N VAL A 256 11.73 9.08 -4.11
CA VAL A 256 11.15 10.42 -3.99
C VAL A 256 11.79 11.40 -4.97
N LYS A 257 13.11 11.34 -5.17
CA LYS A 257 13.79 12.15 -6.20
C LYS A 257 13.27 11.87 -7.60
N ALA A 258 12.98 10.61 -7.94
CA ALA A 258 12.43 10.24 -9.24
C ALA A 258 11.01 10.80 -9.43
N LEU A 259 10.19 10.82 -8.39
CA LEU A 259 8.85 11.44 -8.44
C LEU A 259 8.95 12.96 -8.58
N LEU A 260 9.67 13.63 -7.69
CA LEU A 260 9.75 15.09 -7.64
C LEU A 260 10.51 15.68 -8.83
N GLY A 261 11.47 14.94 -9.40
CA GLY A 261 12.23 15.38 -10.57
C GLY A 261 11.35 15.65 -11.79
N GLU A 262 10.34 14.82 -12.03
CA GLU A 262 9.39 15.01 -13.13
C GLU A 262 8.43 16.19 -12.89
N LEU A 263 7.98 16.40 -11.65
CA LEU A 263 7.20 17.60 -11.28
C LEU A 263 8.02 18.87 -11.50
N GLN A 264 9.27 18.87 -11.04
CA GLN A 264 10.17 20.01 -11.16
C GLN A 264 10.49 20.31 -12.64
N ALA A 265 10.73 19.29 -13.46
CA ALA A 265 10.99 19.45 -14.88
C ALA A 265 9.80 20.05 -15.64
N ALA A 266 8.58 19.84 -15.16
CA ALA A 266 7.35 20.43 -15.69
C ALA A 266 6.97 21.77 -15.03
N GLU A 267 7.81 22.30 -14.13
CA GLU A 267 7.54 23.52 -13.35
C GLU A 267 6.24 23.44 -12.52
N ILE A 268 5.84 22.24 -12.10
CA ILE A 268 4.66 22.00 -11.28
C ILE A 268 5.05 21.90 -9.81
N ASN A 269 4.53 22.80 -8.99
CA ASN A 269 4.74 22.82 -7.55
C ASN A 269 3.45 22.47 -6.78
N LEU A 270 2.93 21.26 -7.02
CA LEU A 270 1.77 20.73 -6.30
C LEU A 270 2.22 19.81 -5.15
N PRO A 271 1.50 19.82 -4.02
CA PRO A 271 1.66 18.81 -2.98
C PRO A 271 1.51 17.38 -3.54
N VAL A 272 2.33 16.46 -3.04
CA VAL A 272 2.32 15.05 -3.43
C VAL A 272 1.67 14.17 -2.36
N ALA A 273 0.76 13.29 -2.75
CA ALA A 273 0.35 12.14 -1.97
C ALA A 273 1.03 10.87 -2.52
N ILE A 274 1.39 9.95 -1.62
CA ILE A 274 1.79 8.59 -1.97
C ILE A 274 1.07 7.60 -1.06
N GLU A 275 0.85 6.38 -1.56
CA GLU A 275 0.04 5.35 -0.90
C GLU A 275 0.83 4.08 -0.55
N PRO A 276 1.95 4.16 0.21
CA PRO A 276 2.74 2.99 0.54
C PRO A 276 1.98 2.04 1.47
N GLY A 277 1.93 0.76 1.10
CA GLY A 277 1.46 -0.32 1.97
C GLY A 277 2.58 -1.30 2.28
N ARG A 278 2.99 -2.05 1.25
CA ARG A 278 4.04 -3.08 1.32
C ARG A 278 5.37 -2.53 1.84
N TYR A 279 5.81 -1.36 1.36
CA TYR A 279 7.06 -0.73 1.79
C TYR A 279 7.13 -0.53 3.32
N ILE A 280 6.00 -0.15 3.94
CA ILE A 280 5.91 0.12 5.38
C ILE A 280 5.68 -1.16 6.18
N ALA A 281 4.76 -2.02 5.73
CA ALA A 281 4.31 -3.16 6.54
C ALA A 281 5.05 -4.48 6.26
N GLY A 282 5.59 -4.64 5.05
CA GLY A 282 6.02 -5.93 4.53
C GLY A 282 7.13 -6.59 5.33
N ASN A 283 8.19 -5.83 5.65
CA ASN A 283 9.33 -6.32 6.44
C ASN A 283 9.25 -5.89 7.92
N SER A 284 8.08 -5.39 8.35
CA SER A 284 7.83 -4.95 9.73
C SER A 284 7.19 -6.04 10.59
N GLY A 285 7.03 -7.25 10.06
CA GLY A 285 6.54 -8.40 10.81
C GLY A 285 6.92 -9.74 10.18
N LEU A 286 6.71 -10.78 10.96
CA LEU A 286 6.89 -12.18 10.57
C LEU A 286 5.72 -13.03 11.08
N LEU A 287 5.58 -14.22 10.51
CA LEU A 287 4.68 -15.26 11.00
C LEU A 287 5.51 -16.34 11.72
N LEU A 288 5.33 -16.45 13.02
CA LEU A 288 5.99 -17.44 13.85
C LEU A 288 5.16 -18.72 13.87
N THR A 289 5.79 -19.86 13.60
CA THR A 289 5.14 -21.17 13.50
C THR A 289 6.01 -22.26 14.10
N ARG A 290 5.39 -23.37 14.51
CA ARG A 290 6.05 -24.53 15.08
C ARG A 290 6.01 -25.70 14.11
N ILE A 291 7.12 -26.43 14.02
CA ILE A 291 7.16 -27.74 13.36
C ILE A 291 6.46 -28.75 14.26
N GLU A 292 5.37 -29.32 13.78
CA GLU A 292 4.64 -30.41 14.45
C GLU A 292 5.23 -31.77 14.07
N TYR A 293 5.52 -31.97 12.79
CA TYR A 293 6.05 -33.25 12.29
C TYR A 293 7.05 -33.07 11.15
N LEU A 294 8.06 -33.93 11.12
CA LEU A 294 8.93 -34.13 9.97
C LEU A 294 8.55 -35.43 9.26
N LYS A 295 8.26 -35.35 7.97
CA LYS A 295 7.93 -36.51 7.13
C LYS A 295 8.99 -36.69 6.06
N HIS A 296 9.60 -37.86 6.01
CA HIS A 296 10.58 -38.22 4.99
C HIS A 296 9.97 -39.23 4.02
N HIS A 297 9.87 -38.85 2.75
CA HIS A 297 9.55 -39.76 1.66
C HIS A 297 10.78 -39.95 0.77
N ALA A 298 10.77 -41.01 -0.05
CA ALA A 298 11.89 -41.36 -0.92
C ALA A 298 12.33 -40.21 -1.87
N SER A 299 11.40 -39.35 -2.28
CA SER A 299 11.65 -38.25 -3.21
C SER A 299 11.57 -36.85 -2.59
N LYS A 300 11.01 -36.69 -1.38
CA LYS A 300 10.69 -35.38 -0.81
C LYS A 300 10.55 -35.45 0.71
N SER A 301 10.99 -34.40 1.40
CA SER A 301 10.75 -34.25 2.84
C SER A 301 9.81 -33.07 3.09
N PHE A 302 8.95 -33.19 4.10
CA PHE A 302 8.02 -32.16 4.52
C PHE A 302 8.24 -31.80 5.98
N ALA A 303 8.32 -30.50 6.26
CA ALA A 303 8.17 -29.94 7.59
C ALA A 303 6.72 -29.46 7.74
N VAL A 304 5.92 -30.24 8.46
CA VAL A 304 4.52 -29.91 8.71
C VAL A 304 4.47 -28.95 9.89
N VAL A 305 3.97 -27.74 9.66
CA VAL A 305 3.91 -26.67 10.66
C VAL A 305 2.47 -26.35 11.07
N ASP A 306 2.30 -25.59 12.15
CA ASP A 306 1.00 -25.19 12.68
C ASP A 306 0.38 -23.95 12.01
N ALA A 307 1.12 -23.26 11.13
CA ALA A 307 0.61 -22.21 10.24
C ALA A 307 0.16 -22.76 8.88
N GLY A 308 -0.92 -22.21 8.32
CA GLY A 308 -1.44 -22.61 7.00
C GLY A 308 -1.71 -21.45 6.05
N MET A 309 -2.24 -21.77 4.86
CA MET A 309 -2.65 -20.78 3.86
C MET A 309 -3.77 -19.85 4.35
N ASN A 310 -4.52 -20.26 5.37
CA ASN A 310 -5.50 -19.42 6.08
C ASN A 310 -4.83 -18.29 6.88
N ASP A 311 -3.57 -18.46 7.30
CA ASP A 311 -2.80 -17.48 8.05
C ASP A 311 -1.93 -16.62 7.10
N LEU A 312 -1.29 -17.25 6.12
CA LEU A 312 -0.48 -16.59 5.10
C LEU A 312 -0.78 -17.15 3.70
N LEU A 313 -1.69 -16.47 3.00
CA LEU A 313 -2.18 -16.92 1.70
C LEU A 313 -1.21 -16.67 0.53
N ARG A 314 -0.23 -15.77 0.71
CA ARG A 314 0.59 -15.26 -0.42
C ARG A 314 1.35 -16.35 -1.20
N PRO A 315 2.00 -17.34 -0.56
CA PRO A 315 2.67 -18.41 -1.28
C PRO A 315 1.71 -19.22 -2.15
N SER A 316 0.55 -19.63 -1.62
CA SER A 316 -0.43 -20.42 -2.38
C SER A 316 -1.10 -19.63 -3.50
N LEU A 317 -1.44 -18.36 -3.25
CA LEU A 317 -2.20 -17.54 -4.20
C LEU A 317 -1.34 -16.95 -5.33
N TYR A 318 -0.11 -16.53 -5.01
CA TYR A 318 0.75 -15.79 -5.93
C TYR A 318 2.05 -16.51 -6.27
N GLN A 319 2.29 -17.72 -5.73
CA GLN A 319 3.60 -18.36 -5.76
C GLN A 319 4.69 -17.44 -5.19
N ALA A 320 4.30 -16.60 -4.23
CA ALA A 320 5.20 -15.61 -3.67
C ALA A 320 6.25 -16.28 -2.77
N PHE A 321 7.52 -15.95 -3.00
CA PHE A 321 8.60 -16.33 -2.11
C PHE A 321 8.51 -15.53 -0.79
N HIS A 322 8.79 -16.23 0.31
CA HIS A 322 9.10 -15.64 1.61
C HIS A 322 10.22 -16.49 2.21
N ASP A 323 11.22 -15.83 2.78
CA ASP A 323 12.28 -16.54 3.48
C ASP A 323 11.74 -17.23 4.74
N ILE A 324 12.23 -18.44 5.03
CA ILE A 324 11.84 -19.22 6.20
C ILE A 324 13.11 -19.56 6.96
N VAL A 325 13.22 -19.02 8.17
CA VAL A 325 14.40 -19.15 9.02
C VAL A 325 14.07 -19.84 10.34
N SER A 326 15.03 -20.55 10.90
CA SER A 326 14.90 -21.15 12.23
C SER A 326 14.98 -20.08 13.32
N VAL A 327 14.14 -20.16 14.35
CA VAL A 327 14.26 -19.24 15.50
C VAL A 327 15.59 -19.41 16.24
N GLU A 328 16.15 -20.62 16.24
CA GLU A 328 17.41 -20.96 16.90
C GLU A 328 18.43 -21.48 15.88
N GLN A 329 19.64 -20.91 15.85
CA GLN A 329 20.71 -21.27 14.92
C GLN A 329 21.71 -22.31 15.46
N ASN A 330 21.55 -22.74 16.71
CA ASN A 330 22.53 -23.58 17.40
C ASN A 330 22.41 -25.09 17.08
N SER A 331 21.86 -25.45 15.92
CA SER A 331 21.71 -26.85 15.52
C SER A 331 23.00 -27.41 14.92
N GLN A 332 23.45 -28.56 15.43
CA GLN A 332 24.54 -29.36 14.84
C GLN A 332 24.02 -30.42 13.86
N GLN A 333 22.72 -30.39 13.53
CA GLN A 333 22.13 -31.37 12.63
C GLN A 333 22.55 -31.14 11.18
N ALA A 334 22.54 -32.22 10.39
CA ALA A 334 22.77 -32.14 8.95
C ALA A 334 21.66 -31.31 8.28
N LEU A 335 22.04 -30.56 7.24
CA LEU A 335 21.09 -29.80 6.44
C LEU A 335 20.25 -30.75 5.57
N HIS A 336 18.95 -30.51 5.52
CA HIS A 336 18.00 -31.24 4.70
C HIS A 336 17.07 -30.26 4.00
N THR A 337 16.68 -30.59 2.76
CA THR A 337 15.70 -29.81 2.00
C THR A 337 14.29 -30.27 2.39
N PHE A 338 13.46 -29.31 2.81
CA PHE A 338 12.06 -29.54 3.15
C PHE A 338 11.15 -28.61 2.36
N ASP A 339 9.97 -29.12 2.03
CA ASP A 339 8.81 -28.27 1.80
C ASP A 339 8.15 -27.98 3.14
N VAL A 340 7.93 -26.70 3.43
CA VAL A 340 7.22 -26.25 4.63
C VAL A 340 5.74 -26.17 4.29
N VAL A 341 4.92 -26.96 4.96
CA VAL A 341 3.48 -27.11 4.64
C VAL A 341 2.62 -26.98 5.90
N GLY A 342 1.44 -26.40 5.75
CA GLY A 342 0.49 -26.24 6.85
C GLY A 342 -0.40 -27.46 7.08
N PRO A 343 -1.34 -27.37 8.04
CA PRO A 343 -2.22 -28.48 8.41
C PRO A 343 -3.51 -28.56 7.56
N VAL A 344 -3.74 -27.58 6.69
CA VAL A 344 -4.93 -27.51 5.81
C VAL A 344 -4.85 -28.63 4.75
N CYS A 345 -6.01 -29.09 4.26
CA CYS A 345 -6.09 -30.20 3.32
C CYS A 345 -5.67 -29.89 1.87
N GLU A 346 -5.17 -28.68 1.60
CA GLU A 346 -4.82 -28.16 0.27
C GLU A 346 -3.33 -27.78 0.19
#